data_AF-A0A1D2KIE5-F1
#
_entry.id   AF-A0A1D2KIE5-F1
#
_cell.length_a   1.000
_cell.length_b   1.000
_cell.length_c   1.000
_cell.angle_alpha   90.00
_cell.angle_beta   90.00
_cell.angle_gamma   90.00
#
_symmetry.space_group_name_H-M   'P 1'
#
loop_
_entity.id
_entity.type
_entity.pdbx_description
1 polymer ?
#
loop_
_entity_poly.entity_id
_entity_poly.type
_entity_poly.pdbx_seq_one_letter_code
_entity_poly.pdbx_strand_id
1 'polypeptide(L)' 'MMALSSISFDNRSKQVDKEVPFNIGDGVSFIRGEVMFKGTVTKMYDNSALIELFDTPNYEFNNTVCNFKRMQLL' A
#
# COMPACT_ATOMS: atom_id res chain seq x y z
N MET A 1 -4.27 -12.53 -13.61
CA MET A 1 -3.57 -12.34 -12.32
C MET A 1 -2.30 -11.56 -12.62
N MET A 2 -2.23 -10.28 -12.27
CA MET A 2 -1.03 -9.46 -12.40
C MET A 2 -0.62 -9.02 -10.99
N ALA A 3 0.59 -9.33 -10.60
CA ALA A 3 1.19 -8.89 -9.34
C ALA A 3 1.96 -7.58 -9.59
N LEU A 4 1.96 -6.68 -8.60
CA LEU A 4 2.54 -5.35 -8.67
C LEU A 4 3.52 -5.20 -7.49
N SER A 5 4.79 -4.92 -7.81
CA SER A 5 5.94 -5.12 -6.94
C SER A 5 6.12 -4.10 -5.82
N SER A 6 6.48 -4.60 -4.64
CA SER A 6 7.11 -3.88 -3.54
C SER A 6 8.58 -4.29 -3.46
N ILE A 7 9.48 -3.34 -3.23
CA ILE A 7 10.93 -3.60 -3.21
C ILE A 7 11.30 -4.37 -1.94
N SER A 8 12.01 -5.50 -2.06
CA SER A 8 12.61 -6.27 -0.96
C SER A 8 14.12 -6.40 -1.14
N PHE A 9 14.86 -6.81 -0.11
CA PHE A 9 16.30 -7.07 -0.20
C PHE A 9 16.63 -8.48 0.30
N ASP A 10 17.57 -9.19 -0.33
CA ASP A 10 18.05 -10.50 0.14
C ASP A 10 19.08 -10.36 1.28
N ASN A 11 19.49 -11.51 1.84
CA ASN A 11 20.54 -11.60 2.87
C ASN A 11 21.93 -11.15 2.40
N ARG A 12 22.08 -10.74 1.14
CA ARG A 12 23.30 -10.17 0.53
C ARG A 12 23.09 -8.70 0.15
N SER A 13 22.02 -8.07 0.66
CA SER A 13 21.64 -6.68 0.39
C SER A 13 21.37 -6.38 -1.09
N LYS A 14 21.08 -7.40 -1.91
CA LYS A 14 20.61 -7.18 -3.28
C LYS A 14 19.13 -6.89 -3.26
N GLN A 15 18.74 -5.86 -4.01
CA GLN A 15 17.33 -5.60 -4.30
C GLN A 15 16.74 -6.83 -4.99
N VAL A 16 15.78 -7.47 -4.32
CA VAL A 16 14.94 -8.50 -4.88
C VAL A 16 13.57 -7.88 -5.07
N ASP A 17 13.08 -7.86 -6.30
CA ASP A 17 11.67 -7.60 -6.56
C ASP A 17 10.86 -8.76 -6.01
N LYS A 18 10.58 -8.72 -4.70
CA LYS A 18 9.62 -9.64 -4.09
C LYS A 18 8.28 -8.93 -4.19
N GLU A 19 7.53 -9.30 -5.22
CA GLU A 19 6.11 -8.98 -5.31
C GLU A 19 5.43 -9.60 -4.10
N VAL A 20 5.31 -8.85 -3.01
CA VAL A 20 4.50 -9.28 -1.88
C VAL A 20 3.07 -8.92 -2.25
N PRO A 21 2.18 -9.91 -2.44
CA PRO A 21 0.79 -9.62 -2.77
C PRO A 21 0.14 -8.92 -1.57
N PHE A 22 -0.48 -7.77 -1.81
CA PHE A 22 -1.35 -7.13 -0.82
C PHE A 22 -2.62 -7.97 -0.65
N ASN A 23 -3.10 -8.07 0.59
CA ASN A 23 -4.32 -8.77 0.96
C ASN A 23 -5.28 -7.83 1.68
N ILE A 24 -6.57 -8.18 1.69
CA ILE A 24 -7.54 -7.50 2.54
C ILE A 24 -7.15 -7.73 4.01
N GLY A 25 -7.12 -6.65 4.78
CA GLY A 25 -6.67 -6.65 6.18
C GLY A 25 -5.21 -6.21 6.35
N ASP A 26 -4.42 -6.12 5.27
CA ASP A 26 -3.03 -5.67 5.38
C ASP A 26 -2.96 -4.20 5.75
N GLY A 27 -2.07 -3.88 6.70
CA GLY A 27 -1.67 -2.51 6.99
C GLY A 27 -0.73 -2.00 5.91
N VAL A 28 -1.02 -0.81 5.38
CA VAL A 28 -0.25 -0.20 4.29
C VAL A 28 0.06 1.26 4.59
N SER A 29 1.14 1.74 3.98
CA SER A 29 1.46 3.15 3.89
C SER A 29 1.70 3.57 2.44
N PHE A 30 1.43 4.84 2.13
CA PHE A 30 1.67 5.40 0.81
C PHE A 30 1.84 6.93 0.90
N ILE A 31 2.46 7.51 -0.13
CA ILE A 31 2.71 8.96 -0.21
C ILE A 31 1.86 9.59 -1.31
N ARG A 32 1.12 10.64 -0.96
CA ARG A 32 0.36 11.48 -1.90
C ARG A 32 0.73 12.94 -1.70
N GLY A 33 1.34 13.54 -2.73
CA GLY A 33 2.00 14.83 -2.56
C GLY A 33 3.18 14.68 -1.61
N GLU A 34 3.21 15.49 -0.56
CA GLU A 34 4.25 15.46 0.49
C GLU A 34 3.77 14.75 1.77
N VAL A 35 2.54 14.23 1.78
CA VAL A 35 1.92 13.63 2.96
C VAL A 35 2.00 12.11 2.88
N MET A 36 2.48 11.50 3.97
CA MET A 36 2.42 10.05 4.18
C MET A 36 1.10 9.67 4.85
N PHE A 37 0.43 8.69 4.29
CA PHE A 37 -0.81 8.12 4.80
C PHE A 37 -0.58 6.68 5.25
N LYS A 38 -1.36 6.23 6.23
CA LYS A 38 -1.39 4.86 6.73
C LYS A 38 -2.83 4.38 6.85
N GLY A 39 -3.06 3.10 6.59
CA GLY A 39 -4.40 2.52 6.66
C GLY A 39 -4.43 1.01 6.45
N THR A 40 -5.64 0.45 6.42
CA THR A 40 -5.91 -0.97 6.14
C THR A 40 -6.47 -1.14 4.75
N VAL A 41 -6.02 -2.15 4.01
CA VAL A 41 -6.66 -2.58 2.76
C VAL A 41 -8.03 -3.19 3.07
N THR A 42 -9.11 -2.56 2.60
CA THR A 42 -10.49 -3.04 2.80
C THR A 42 -11.07 -3.72 1.56
N LYS A 43 -10.56 -3.38 0.37
CA LYS A 43 -10.98 -3.99 -0.90
C LYS A 43 -9.86 -3.98 -1.92
N MET A 44 -9.77 -5.05 -2.71
CA MET A 44 -8.80 -5.18 -3.80
C MET A 44 -9.45 -4.98 -5.17
N TYR A 45 -8.73 -4.32 -6.06
CA TYR A 45 -9.01 -4.19 -7.49
C TYR A 45 -7.80 -4.70 -8.28
N ASP A 46 -7.88 -4.73 -9.62
CA ASP A 46 -6.83 -5.29 -10.47
C ASP A 46 -5.44 -4.65 -10.25
N ASN A 47 -5.37 -3.32 -10.06
CA ASN A 47 -4.10 -2.57 -9.92
C ASN A 47 -4.08 -1.61 -8.73
N SER A 48 -5.07 -1.70 -7.85
CA SER A 48 -5.25 -0.77 -6.73
C SER A 48 -6.02 -1.41 -5.59
N ALA A 49 -5.94 -0.80 -4.41
CA ALA A 49 -6.74 -1.16 -3.26
C ALA A 49 -7.56 0.04 -2.77
N LEU A 50 -8.74 -0.23 -2.20
CA LEU A 50 -9.40 0.68 -1.29
C LEU A 50 -8.75 0.53 0.09
N ILE A 51 -8.39 1.66 0.68
CA ILE A 51 -7.71 1.74 1.96
C ILE A 51 -8.55 2.59 2.91
N GLU A 52 -8.80 2.07 4.11
CA GLU A 52 -9.35 2.81 5.23
C GLU A 52 -8.22 3.39 6.08
N LEU A 53 -8.22 4.70 6.32
CA LEU A 53 -7.09 5.42 6.91
C LEU A 53 -7.17 5.41 8.45
N PHE A 54 -6.02 5.22 9.12
CA PHE A 54 -5.98 5.05 10.58
C PHE A 54 -6.09 6.35 11.39
N ASP A 55 -5.65 7.47 10.82
CA ASP A 55 -5.66 8.78 11.49
C ASP A 55 -5.66 9.88 10.43
N THR A 56 -6.84 10.29 9.97
CA THR A 56 -7.00 11.47 9.10
C THR A 56 -7.46 12.67 9.92
N PRO A 57 -6.55 13.45 10.53
CA PRO A 57 -6.94 14.55 11.40
C PRO A 57 -7.64 15.70 10.67
N ASN A 58 -7.58 15.77 9.33
CA ASN A 58 -8.04 16.94 8.56
C ASN A 58 -8.83 16.60 7.28
N TYR A 59 -9.17 15.33 7.02
CA TYR A 59 -9.90 14.95 5.80
C TYR A 59 -11.22 14.30 6.17
N GLU A 60 -12.32 14.76 5.58
CA GLU A 60 -13.68 14.16 5.72
C GLU A 60 -13.80 12.78 5.05
N PHE A 61 -12.71 12.26 4.48
CA PHE A 61 -12.68 10.99 3.77
C PHE A 61 -11.86 9.98 4.56
N ASN A 62 -12.52 8.99 5.14
CA ASN A 62 -11.86 7.90 5.85
C ASN A 62 -11.29 6.84 4.88
N ASN A 63 -11.67 6.91 3.60
CA ASN A 63 -11.31 5.91 2.60
C ASN A 63 -10.65 6.56 1.37
N THR A 64 -9.68 5.87 0.79
CA THR A 64 -9.03 6.29 -0.46
C THR A 64 -8.59 5.09 -1.29
N VAL A 65 -8.56 5.27 -2.61
CA VAL A 65 -8.01 4.26 -3.52
C VAL A 65 -6.53 4.58 -3.79
N CYS A 66 -5.66 3.58 -3.67
CA CYS A 66 -4.24 3.71 -3.98
C CYS A 66 -3.78 2.60 -4.93
N ASN A 67 -2.91 2.98 -5.87
CA ASN A 67 -2.28 2.02 -6.78
C ASN A 67 -1.18 1.23 -6.05
N PHE A 68 -1.09 -0.09 -6.29
CA PHE A 68 -0.10 -0.96 -5.64
C PHE A 68 1.34 -0.44 -5.76
N LYS A 69 1.70 0.20 -6.89
CA LYS A 69 3.05 0.78 -7.11
C LYS A 69 3.44 1.87 -6.12
N ARG A 70 2.46 2.44 -5.42
CA ARG A 70 2.66 3.55 -4.46
C ARG A 70 2.44 3.10 -3.02
N MET A 71 2.07 1.84 -2.81
CA MET A 71 1.82 1.27 -1.49
C MET A 71 3.03 0.47 -0.99
N GLN A 72 3.18 0.45 0.32
CA GLN A 72 4.16 -0.33 1.05
C GLN A 72 3.45 -1.00 2.22
N LEU A 73 3.71 -2.28 2.45
CA LEU A 73 3.24 -3.00 3.63
C LEU A 73 3.90 -2.41 4.89
N LEU A 74 3.14 -2.31 5.97
CA LEU A 74 3.60 -1.89 7.30
C LEU A 74 4.25 -3.04 8.07
#